data_AF-A0A937NZE4-F1
#
_entry.id   AF-A0A937NZE4-F1
#
_cell.length_a   1.000
_cell.length_b   1.000
_cell.length_c   1.000
_cell.angle_alpha   90.00
_cell.angle_beta   90.00
_cell.angle_gamma   90.00
#
_symmetry.space_group_name_H-M   'P 1'
#
loop_
_entity.id
_entity.type
_entity.pdbx_description
1 polymer ?
#
loop_
_entity_poly.entity_id
_entity_poly.type
_entity_poly.pdbx_seq_one_letter_code
_entity_poly.pdbx_strand_id
1 'polypeptide(L)'
;MTNTDDILWLNDHGPKHISTVIERASDLVDGATIVLNPREVYILLSSIQLHDVGNFYGRKGHEKKILEIIQDVNQFVGFDAIEQRYIKNIAQVHGGKIIKKNGIKDPNTIVTIKPSVTIEQYPIRKQVLASIVRFADELADDKNRADSIMLFKKQIPKSSEIYHAYSFCLDSVIVKHDSQTVELHFKIPKEFLLNKLGKGKSEVYLLDELYERVLKVHNERIYCSKFWKGLIDIDKIWIQIEFYTRHEPNKTIKESDFTVHDDITFTLQDNQYPNISGDIFSMCSELKYPDGKNITGENLLNILNK
;
A
#
# COMPACT_ATOMS: atom_id res chain seq x y z
N MET A 1 33.49 16.82 -1.89
CA MET A 1 33.16 15.58 -1.15
C MET A 1 31.66 15.43 -1.17
N THR A 2 31.14 14.68 -2.14
CA THR A 2 29.71 14.45 -2.33
C THR A 2 29.23 13.46 -1.28
N ASN A 3 28.36 13.91 -0.38
CA ASN A 3 27.53 13.03 0.43
C ASN A 3 26.66 12.22 -0.53
N THR A 4 27.05 10.98 -0.78
CA THR A 4 26.14 9.95 -1.30
C THR A 4 25.21 9.60 -0.15
N ASP A 5 24.22 10.45 0.12
CA ASP A 5 23.04 10.00 0.85
C ASP A 5 22.48 8.84 0.03
N ASP A 6 22.44 7.66 0.65
CA ASP A 6 21.94 6.40 0.10
C ASP A 6 20.71 6.66 -0.80
N ILE A 7 20.90 6.67 -2.12
CA ILE A 7 19.79 6.71 -3.07
C ILE A 7 19.14 5.34 -2.93
N LEU A 8 18.13 5.28 -2.08
CA LEU A 8 17.25 4.13 -1.95
C LEU A 8 16.56 3.95 -3.31
N TRP A 9 17.01 2.96 -4.08
CA TRP A 9 16.43 2.65 -5.37
C TRP A 9 15.11 1.91 -5.13
N LEU A 10 14.09 2.71 -4.85
CA LEU A 10 12.74 2.24 -4.57
C LEU A 10 12.03 1.80 -5.85
N ASN A 11 10.98 1.02 -5.64
CA ASN A 11 10.03 0.63 -6.66
C ASN A 11 9.36 1.86 -7.31
N ASP A 12 8.98 1.74 -8.59
CA ASP A 12 8.58 2.88 -9.44
C ASP A 12 7.39 3.68 -8.83
N HIS A 13 7.48 5.02 -8.89
CA HIS A 13 6.45 6.00 -8.49
C HIS A 13 6.04 6.89 -9.69
N GLY A 14 6.35 6.47 -10.92
CA GLY A 14 6.06 7.18 -12.15
C GLY A 14 4.60 7.05 -12.62
N PRO A 15 4.30 7.36 -13.90
CA PRO A 15 2.95 7.37 -14.46
C PRO A 15 2.16 6.06 -14.29
N LYS A 16 2.88 4.93 -14.23
CA LYS A 16 2.26 3.63 -13.97
C LYS A 16 1.67 3.54 -12.56
N HIS A 17 2.41 3.99 -11.54
CA HIS A 17 1.90 4.06 -10.16
C HIS A 17 0.62 4.89 -10.11
N ILE A 18 0.63 6.09 -10.69
CA ILE A 18 -0.56 6.94 -10.77
C ILE A 18 -1.73 6.23 -11.45
N SER A 19 -1.48 5.47 -12.51
CA SER A 19 -2.52 4.69 -13.21
C SER A 19 -3.10 3.61 -12.29
N THR A 20 -2.24 2.87 -11.58
CA THR A 20 -2.68 1.88 -10.59
C THR A 20 -3.49 2.53 -9.46
N VAL A 21 -3.09 3.72 -8.95
CA VAL A 21 -3.88 4.45 -7.94
C VAL A 21 -5.26 4.83 -8.47
N ILE A 22 -5.37 5.25 -9.74
CA ILE A 22 -6.67 5.54 -10.38
C ILE A 22 -7.51 4.27 -10.50
N GLU A 23 -6.91 3.15 -10.90
CA GLU A 23 -7.58 1.85 -10.98
C GLU A 23 -8.12 1.43 -9.60
N ARG A 24 -7.30 1.50 -8.55
CA ARG A 24 -7.73 1.16 -7.17
C ARG A 24 -8.80 2.10 -6.63
N ALA A 25 -8.71 3.40 -6.93
CA ALA A 25 -9.76 4.34 -6.58
C ALA A 25 -11.06 4.02 -7.32
N SER A 26 -10.97 3.54 -8.56
CA SER A 26 -12.12 3.08 -9.34
C SER A 26 -12.70 1.80 -8.75
N ASP A 27 -11.89 0.80 -8.41
CA ASP A 27 -12.32 -0.46 -7.78
C ASP A 27 -13.04 -0.20 -6.43
N LEU A 28 -12.60 0.81 -5.67
CA LEU A 28 -13.24 1.21 -4.41
C LEU A 28 -14.60 1.89 -4.60
N VAL A 29 -14.82 2.56 -5.74
CA VAL A 29 -16.04 3.35 -6.01
C VAL A 29 -17.04 2.55 -6.84
N ASP A 30 -16.57 1.78 -7.81
CA ASP A 30 -17.40 0.98 -8.69
C ASP A 30 -17.96 -0.24 -7.94
N GLY A 31 -19.29 -0.40 -7.97
CA GLY A 31 -19.99 -1.40 -7.17
C GLY A 31 -20.25 -1.02 -5.70
N ALA A 32 -19.74 0.13 -5.24
CA ALA A 32 -20.07 0.68 -3.92
C ALA A 32 -21.38 1.48 -3.94
N THR A 33 -21.89 1.85 -2.76
CA THR A 33 -23.08 2.72 -2.62
C THR A 33 -22.79 4.17 -3.01
N ILE A 34 -21.51 4.56 -3.04
CA ILE A 34 -21.09 5.93 -3.34
C ILE A 34 -21.38 6.32 -4.79
N VAL A 35 -21.99 7.50 -4.97
CA VAL A 35 -22.08 8.17 -6.28
C VAL A 35 -21.31 9.46 -6.22
N LEU A 36 -20.21 9.57 -6.97
CA LEU A 36 -19.43 10.80 -7.11
C LEU A 36 -20.03 11.68 -8.20
N ASN A 37 -20.20 12.97 -7.91
CA ASN A 37 -20.60 13.91 -8.96
C ASN A 37 -19.38 14.28 -9.85
N PRO A 38 -19.59 14.87 -11.05
CA PRO A 38 -18.50 15.18 -11.96
C PRO A 38 -17.38 16.04 -11.37
N ARG A 39 -17.71 16.98 -10.46
CA ARG A 39 -16.70 17.80 -9.77
C ARG A 39 -15.90 16.98 -8.75
N GLU A 40 -16.53 16.06 -8.05
CA GLU A 40 -15.83 15.13 -7.14
C GLU A 40 -14.89 14.20 -7.90
N VAL A 41 -15.30 13.68 -9.06
CA VAL A 41 -14.43 12.86 -9.93
C VAL A 41 -13.23 13.67 -10.41
N TYR A 42 -13.46 14.90 -10.89
CA TYR A 42 -12.37 15.79 -11.31
C TYR A 42 -11.37 16.07 -10.18
N ILE A 43 -11.86 16.44 -8.99
CA ILE A 43 -11.01 16.73 -7.84
C ILE A 43 -10.26 15.47 -7.38
N LEU A 44 -10.93 14.31 -7.35
CA LEU A 44 -10.31 13.03 -6.97
C LEU A 44 -9.14 12.70 -7.90
N LEU A 45 -9.37 12.69 -9.22
CA LEU A 45 -8.34 12.38 -10.21
C LEU A 45 -7.19 13.39 -10.17
N SER A 46 -7.51 14.69 -10.03
CA SER A 46 -6.49 15.73 -9.90
C SER A 46 -5.65 15.57 -8.63
N SER A 47 -6.27 15.17 -7.52
CA SER A 47 -5.56 14.90 -6.28
C SER A 47 -4.67 13.65 -6.38
N ILE A 48 -5.12 12.60 -7.08
CA ILE A 48 -4.29 11.41 -7.36
C ILE A 48 -3.07 11.80 -8.20
N GLN A 49 -3.24 12.61 -9.25
CA GLN A 49 -2.12 13.07 -10.08
C GLN A 49 -1.06 13.83 -9.28
N LEU A 50 -1.46 14.53 -8.22
CA LEU A 50 -0.56 15.38 -7.42
C LEU A 50 -0.09 14.76 -6.11
N HIS A 51 -0.59 13.60 -5.67
CA HIS A 51 -0.33 13.09 -4.32
C HIS A 51 1.17 12.85 -4.07
N ASP A 52 1.85 12.28 -5.05
CA ASP A 52 3.25 11.84 -4.94
C ASP A 52 4.26 12.78 -5.61
N VAL A 53 3.81 13.88 -6.24
CA VAL A 53 4.67 14.77 -7.03
C VAL A 53 5.80 15.40 -6.20
N GLY A 54 5.57 15.57 -4.89
CA GLY A 54 6.60 16.06 -3.96
C GLY A 54 7.83 15.15 -3.84
N ASN A 55 7.76 13.89 -4.29
CA ASN A 55 8.91 12.98 -4.32
C ASN A 55 10.03 13.48 -5.24
N PHE A 56 9.73 14.36 -6.20
CA PHE A 56 10.73 15.05 -7.02
C PHE A 56 11.78 15.79 -6.18
N TYR A 57 11.38 16.35 -5.04
CA TYR A 57 12.27 17.07 -4.11
C TYR A 57 12.75 16.19 -2.94
N GLY A 58 12.57 14.87 -3.03
CA GLY A 58 12.96 13.88 -2.03
C GLY A 58 11.83 13.47 -1.07
N ARG A 59 11.89 12.20 -0.65
CA ARG A 59 10.81 11.44 0.02
C ARG A 59 10.39 11.96 1.39
N LYS A 60 11.32 12.49 2.19
CA LYS A 60 11.02 12.91 3.56
C LYS A 60 10.14 14.16 3.53
N GLY A 61 8.91 14.02 3.99
CA GLY A 61 7.92 15.11 4.00
C GLY A 61 7.42 15.47 2.59
N HIS A 62 7.53 14.56 1.61
CA HIS A 62 7.15 14.83 0.22
C HIS A 62 5.69 15.26 0.11
N GLU A 63 4.81 14.74 0.97
CA GLU A 63 3.40 15.07 1.00
C GLU A 63 3.16 16.57 1.23
N LYS A 64 4.14 17.30 1.78
CA LYS A 64 4.04 18.75 2.04
C LYS A 64 4.60 19.62 0.91
N LYS A 65 5.39 19.03 0.01
CA LYS A 65 6.11 19.74 -1.06
C LYS A 65 5.27 19.95 -2.33
N ILE A 66 4.02 19.49 -2.34
CA ILE A 66 3.07 19.72 -3.44
C ILE A 66 2.94 21.22 -3.78
N LEU A 67 3.11 22.12 -2.80
CA LEU A 67 3.08 23.57 -3.03
C LEU A 67 4.17 24.05 -3.98
N GLU A 68 5.36 23.46 -3.96
CA GLU A 68 6.48 23.84 -4.81
C GLU A 68 6.12 23.58 -6.28
N ILE A 69 5.45 22.45 -6.56
CA ILE A 69 5.00 22.09 -7.91
C ILE A 69 3.82 22.92 -8.34
N ILE A 70 2.82 23.13 -7.48
CA ILE A 70 1.64 23.94 -7.83
C ILE A 70 2.06 25.35 -8.23
N GLN A 71 3.13 25.93 -7.68
CA GLN A 71 3.64 27.23 -8.12
C GLN A 71 4.12 27.20 -9.58
N ASP A 72 4.78 26.11 -9.99
CA ASP A 72 5.34 25.95 -11.33
C ASP A 72 4.29 25.52 -12.37
N VAL A 73 3.22 24.83 -11.95
CA VAL A 73 2.18 24.29 -12.85
C VAL A 73 0.78 24.85 -12.60
N ASN A 74 0.66 26.01 -11.93
CA ASN A 74 -0.62 26.55 -11.44
C ASN A 74 -1.71 26.63 -12.53
N GLN A 75 -1.31 26.88 -13.78
CA GLN A 75 -2.21 27.05 -14.92
C GLN A 75 -2.85 25.73 -15.37
N PHE A 76 -2.36 24.59 -14.88
CA PHE A 76 -2.82 23.25 -15.23
C PHE A 76 -3.55 22.54 -14.09
N VAL A 77 -3.66 23.17 -12.91
CA VAL A 77 -4.29 22.57 -11.73
C VAL A 77 -5.44 23.45 -11.27
N GLY A 78 -6.67 22.90 -11.26
CA GLY A 78 -7.86 23.63 -10.83
C GLY A 78 -8.26 24.77 -11.77
N PHE A 79 -9.49 25.27 -11.61
CA PHE A 79 -9.96 26.45 -12.34
C PHE A 79 -9.61 27.76 -11.61
N ASP A 80 -9.45 27.71 -10.28
CA ASP A 80 -9.08 28.85 -9.46
C ASP A 80 -8.25 28.44 -8.22
N ALA A 81 -7.79 29.45 -7.46
CA ALA A 81 -6.98 29.24 -6.26
C ALA A 81 -7.72 28.51 -5.12
N ILE A 82 -9.06 28.57 -5.08
CA ILE A 82 -9.87 27.88 -4.07
C ILE A 82 -9.88 26.38 -4.36
N GLU A 83 -10.09 26.00 -5.61
CA GLU A 83 -10.10 24.62 -6.06
C GLU A 83 -8.69 24.00 -6.02
N GLN A 84 -7.67 24.74 -6.44
CA GLN A 84 -6.26 24.37 -6.25
C GLN A 84 -5.97 24.03 -4.79
N ARG A 85 -6.46 24.86 -3.86
CA ARG A 85 -6.32 24.59 -2.43
C ARG A 85 -7.03 23.32 -2.00
N TYR A 86 -8.18 22.98 -2.57
CA TYR A 86 -8.88 21.74 -2.25
C TYR A 86 -8.16 20.51 -2.78
N ILE A 87 -7.79 20.52 -4.07
CA ILE A 87 -7.02 19.43 -4.71
C ILE A 87 -5.73 19.19 -3.93
N LYS A 88 -4.98 20.26 -3.65
CA LYS A 88 -3.78 20.21 -2.83
C LYS A 88 -4.05 19.61 -1.46
N ASN A 89 -5.02 20.15 -0.72
CA ASN A 89 -5.28 19.70 0.65
C ASN A 89 -5.67 18.21 0.72
N ILE A 90 -6.42 17.70 -0.27
CA ILE A 90 -6.75 16.28 -0.39
C ILE A 90 -5.47 15.46 -0.68
N ALA A 91 -4.68 15.89 -1.66
CA ALA A 91 -3.44 15.23 -2.04
C ALA A 91 -2.43 15.19 -0.86
N GLN A 92 -2.31 16.26 -0.05
CA GLN A 92 -1.35 16.33 1.05
C GLN A 92 -1.65 15.39 2.23
N VAL A 93 -2.90 14.96 2.40
CA VAL A 93 -3.31 14.11 3.54
C VAL A 93 -3.31 12.62 3.21
N HIS A 94 -2.89 12.22 2.00
CA HIS A 94 -2.71 10.81 1.65
C HIS A 94 -1.67 10.12 2.57
N GLY A 95 -0.72 10.88 3.11
CA GLY A 95 0.29 10.38 4.04
C GLY A 95 0.65 11.38 5.14
N GLY A 96 1.82 11.17 5.73
CA GLY A 96 2.41 12.07 6.72
C GLY A 96 1.85 11.93 8.14
N LYS A 97 2.25 12.88 9.00
CA LYS A 97 1.81 12.96 10.41
C LYS A 97 1.58 14.42 10.80
N ILE A 98 0.53 14.67 11.58
CA ILE A 98 0.32 15.94 12.29
C ILE A 98 1.16 15.96 13.55
N ILE A 99 1.71 17.11 13.91
CA ILE A 99 2.39 17.31 15.19
C ILE A 99 1.39 17.93 16.15
N LYS A 100 0.97 17.19 17.17
CA LYS A 100 0.10 17.70 18.24
C LYS A 100 0.83 18.74 19.08
N LYS A 101 0.07 19.53 19.86
CA LYS A 101 0.62 20.56 20.77
C LYS A 101 1.68 20.02 21.74
N ASN A 102 1.59 18.74 22.11
CA ASN A 102 2.54 18.05 22.98
C ASN A 102 3.72 17.40 22.23
N GLY A 103 3.93 17.72 20.95
CA GLY A 103 5.00 17.17 20.11
C GLY A 103 4.74 15.75 19.58
N ILE A 104 3.65 15.09 19.98
CA ILE A 104 3.31 13.74 19.50
C ILE A 104 2.92 13.79 18.02
N LYS A 105 3.54 12.92 17.23
CA LYS A 105 3.20 12.72 15.82
C LYS A 105 2.01 11.78 15.70
N ASP A 106 0.95 12.23 15.03
CA ASP A 106 -0.28 11.48 14.82
C ASP A 106 -0.55 11.31 13.30
N PRO A 107 -0.76 10.08 12.80
CA PRO A 107 -1.05 9.83 11.38
C PRO A 107 -2.47 10.24 10.93
N ASN A 108 -3.31 10.73 11.86
CA ASN A 108 -4.67 11.19 11.57
C ASN A 108 -4.65 12.56 10.86
N THR A 109 -4.31 12.57 9.57
CA THR A 109 -4.15 13.79 8.76
C THR A 109 -5.45 14.24 8.07
N ILE A 110 -6.37 13.33 7.72
CA ILE A 110 -7.63 13.65 7.01
C ILE A 110 -8.53 14.57 7.85
N VAL A 111 -8.52 14.47 9.18
CA VAL A 111 -9.30 15.37 10.06
C VAL A 111 -8.89 16.84 9.96
N THR A 112 -7.72 17.14 9.39
CA THR A 112 -7.23 18.53 9.26
C THR A 112 -7.90 19.31 8.13
N ILE A 113 -8.56 18.62 7.19
CA ILE A 113 -9.28 19.25 6.08
C ILE A 113 -10.78 19.30 6.38
N LYS A 114 -11.50 20.31 5.86
CA LYS A 114 -12.96 20.41 6.07
C LYS A 114 -13.67 19.17 5.50
N PRO A 115 -14.69 18.60 6.17
CA PRO A 115 -15.43 17.43 5.70
C PRO A 115 -16.00 17.59 4.29
N SER A 116 -16.68 18.71 4.05
CA SER A 116 -17.26 19.05 2.76
C SER A 116 -17.19 20.55 2.50
N VAL A 117 -17.41 20.92 1.24
CA VAL A 117 -17.61 22.30 0.74
C VAL A 117 -18.61 22.25 -0.41
N THR A 118 -19.13 23.41 -0.80
CA THR A 118 -19.90 23.55 -2.04
C THR A 118 -19.10 24.41 -3.00
N ILE A 119 -18.96 23.96 -4.24
CA ILE A 119 -18.39 24.74 -5.35
C ILE A 119 -19.50 24.92 -6.37
N GLU A 120 -19.91 26.16 -6.61
CA GLU A 120 -21.08 26.49 -7.43
C GLU A 120 -22.34 25.76 -6.90
N GLN A 121 -22.78 24.73 -7.61
CA GLN A 121 -23.97 23.91 -7.34
C GLN A 121 -23.60 22.52 -6.77
N TYR A 122 -22.31 22.18 -6.72
CA TYR A 122 -21.84 20.82 -6.47
C TYR A 122 -21.36 20.65 -5.02
N PRO A 123 -21.94 19.73 -4.24
CA PRO A 123 -21.38 19.34 -2.96
C PRO A 123 -20.12 18.50 -3.17
N ILE A 124 -19.02 18.85 -2.50
CA ILE A 124 -17.74 18.15 -2.59
C ILE A 124 -17.39 17.59 -1.21
N ARG A 125 -17.39 16.25 -1.06
CA ARG A 125 -17.07 15.54 0.19
C ARG A 125 -15.56 15.31 0.32
N LYS A 126 -14.82 16.37 0.62
CA LYS A 126 -13.35 16.36 0.63
C LYS A 126 -12.71 15.29 1.51
N GLN A 127 -13.25 15.01 2.70
CA GLN A 127 -12.69 13.96 3.56
C GLN A 127 -12.94 12.56 2.98
N VAL A 128 -14.08 12.34 2.30
CA VAL A 128 -14.35 11.09 1.57
C VAL A 128 -13.35 10.94 0.43
N LEU A 129 -13.16 11.97 -0.39
CA LEU A 129 -12.18 11.94 -1.49
C LEU A 129 -10.76 11.68 -0.96
N ALA A 130 -10.35 12.33 0.13
CA ALA A 130 -9.06 12.10 0.76
C ALA A 130 -8.89 10.67 1.29
N SER A 131 -9.93 10.08 1.87
CA SER A 131 -9.89 8.68 2.29
C SER A 131 -9.74 7.74 1.10
N ILE A 132 -10.43 8.00 -0.02
CA ILE A 132 -10.29 7.21 -1.25
C ILE A 132 -8.87 7.31 -1.79
N VAL A 133 -8.30 8.51 -1.95
CA VAL A 133 -6.91 8.69 -2.43
C VAL A 133 -5.92 7.92 -1.55
N ARG A 134 -6.04 8.08 -0.23
CA ARG A 134 -5.13 7.46 0.74
C ARG A 134 -5.17 5.94 0.69
N PHE A 135 -6.36 5.35 0.65
CA PHE A 135 -6.46 3.89 0.62
C PHE A 135 -6.16 3.32 -0.77
N ALA A 136 -6.54 4.01 -1.84
CA ALA A 136 -6.17 3.62 -3.20
C ALA A 136 -4.65 3.60 -3.39
N ASP A 137 -3.93 4.59 -2.86
CA ASP A 137 -2.45 4.61 -2.85
C ASP A 137 -1.86 3.44 -2.07
N GLU A 138 -2.41 3.12 -0.90
CA GLU A 138 -1.97 1.95 -0.13
C GLU A 138 -2.20 0.61 -0.88
N LEU A 139 -3.26 0.54 -1.70
CA LEU A 139 -3.58 -0.62 -2.54
C LEU A 139 -2.88 -0.62 -3.91
N ALA A 140 -2.13 0.44 -4.24
CA ALA A 140 -1.49 0.61 -5.54
C ALA A 140 -0.11 -0.06 -5.65
N ASP A 141 0.27 -0.88 -4.66
CA ASP A 141 1.40 -1.77 -4.84
C ASP A 141 1.05 -2.90 -5.81
N ASP A 142 1.96 -3.22 -6.73
CA ASP A 142 1.76 -4.29 -7.72
C ASP A 142 3.12 -4.79 -8.25
N LYS A 143 3.08 -5.94 -8.93
CA LYS A 143 4.27 -6.55 -9.55
C LYS A 143 4.99 -5.68 -10.58
N ASN A 144 4.30 -4.74 -11.21
CA ASN A 144 4.91 -3.86 -12.21
C ASN A 144 5.82 -2.80 -11.58
N ARG A 145 5.71 -2.57 -10.27
CA ARG A 145 6.62 -1.68 -9.52
C ARG A 145 8.00 -2.30 -9.31
N ALA A 146 8.14 -3.62 -9.44
CA ALA A 146 9.41 -4.32 -9.29
C ALA A 146 10.23 -4.35 -10.58
N ASP A 147 11.50 -3.95 -10.52
CA ASP A 147 12.50 -4.38 -11.51
C ASP A 147 12.88 -5.86 -11.28
N SER A 148 12.07 -6.76 -11.83
CA SER A 148 12.25 -8.21 -11.70
C SER A 148 13.56 -8.71 -12.31
N ILE A 149 14.00 -8.12 -13.43
CA ILE A 149 15.24 -8.52 -14.11
C ILE A 149 16.44 -8.26 -13.20
N MET A 150 16.53 -7.05 -12.66
CA MET A 150 17.62 -6.67 -11.76
C MET A 150 17.54 -7.40 -10.42
N LEU A 151 16.34 -7.67 -9.92
CA LEU A 151 16.13 -8.46 -8.70
C LEU A 151 16.73 -9.86 -8.83
N PHE A 152 16.42 -10.57 -9.91
CA PHE A 152 16.94 -11.93 -10.11
C PHE A 152 18.40 -11.98 -10.55
N LYS A 153 18.92 -10.92 -11.17
CA LYS A 153 20.35 -10.75 -11.41
C LYS A 153 21.14 -10.35 -10.15
N LYS A 154 20.46 -10.13 -9.00
CA LYS A 154 21.04 -9.62 -7.75
C LYS A 154 21.77 -8.28 -7.95
N GLN A 155 21.17 -7.42 -8.78
CA GLN A 155 21.70 -6.09 -9.14
C GLN A 155 20.88 -4.94 -8.51
N ILE A 156 19.79 -5.24 -7.80
CA ILE A 156 19.13 -4.27 -6.92
C ILE A 156 20.10 -3.93 -5.77
N PRO A 157 20.28 -2.65 -5.39
CA PRO A 157 21.04 -2.29 -4.20
C PRO A 157 20.48 -2.99 -2.96
N LYS A 158 21.36 -3.52 -2.11
CA LYS A 158 21.00 -4.25 -0.88
C LYS A 158 19.94 -3.54 -0.06
N SER A 159 20.04 -2.22 0.11
CA SER A 159 19.09 -1.41 0.87
C SER A 159 17.64 -1.44 0.35
N SER A 160 17.40 -1.96 -0.86
CA SER A 160 16.10 -1.88 -1.53
C SER A 160 15.55 -3.24 -2.00
N GLU A 161 16.28 -4.34 -1.80
CA GLU A 161 15.90 -5.68 -2.26
C GLU A 161 14.48 -6.07 -1.80
N ILE A 162 14.17 -5.82 -0.52
CA ILE A 162 12.88 -6.21 0.06
C ILE A 162 11.68 -5.54 -0.64
N TYR A 163 11.82 -4.29 -1.08
CA TYR A 163 10.72 -3.54 -1.67
C TYR A 163 10.38 -4.07 -3.07
N HIS A 164 11.42 -4.41 -3.85
CA HIS A 164 11.26 -5.05 -5.15
C HIS A 164 10.72 -6.48 -5.00
N ALA A 165 11.20 -7.25 -4.03
CA ALA A 165 10.71 -8.60 -3.79
C ALA A 165 9.25 -8.62 -3.34
N TYR A 166 8.85 -7.73 -2.42
CA TYR A 166 7.45 -7.58 -2.00
C TYR A 166 6.55 -7.25 -3.20
N SER A 167 6.90 -6.20 -3.95
CA SER A 167 6.14 -5.77 -5.13
C SER A 167 6.00 -6.92 -6.13
N PHE A 168 7.11 -7.60 -6.46
CA PHE A 168 7.14 -8.74 -7.38
C PHE A 168 6.21 -9.88 -6.97
N CYS A 169 6.10 -10.15 -5.66
CA CYS A 169 5.29 -11.24 -5.15
C CYS A 169 3.80 -10.91 -5.08
N LEU A 170 3.40 -9.64 -5.06
CA LEU A 170 2.00 -9.25 -5.04
C LEU A 170 1.41 -9.39 -6.46
N ASP A 171 0.66 -10.48 -6.67
CA ASP A 171 0.15 -10.83 -8.00
C ASP A 171 -1.17 -10.10 -8.32
N SER A 172 -2.07 -10.02 -7.34
CA SER A 172 -3.35 -9.32 -7.51
C SER A 172 -3.88 -8.68 -6.24
N VAL A 173 -4.60 -7.57 -6.43
CA VAL A 173 -5.38 -6.85 -5.44
C VAL A 173 -6.80 -6.76 -6.00
N ILE A 174 -7.79 -7.29 -5.28
CA ILE A 174 -9.17 -7.38 -5.75
C ILE A 174 -10.10 -6.77 -4.69
N VAL A 175 -10.91 -5.80 -5.08
CA VAL A 175 -11.95 -5.22 -4.21
C VAL A 175 -13.28 -5.94 -4.48
N LYS A 176 -13.86 -6.55 -3.46
CA LYS A 176 -15.14 -7.28 -3.51
C LYS A 176 -16.17 -6.60 -2.59
N HIS A 177 -17.08 -5.83 -3.18
CA HIS A 177 -18.13 -5.11 -2.43
C HIS A 177 -19.21 -6.02 -1.85
N ASP A 178 -19.55 -7.12 -2.54
CA ASP A 178 -20.56 -8.10 -2.11
C ASP A 178 -20.21 -8.76 -0.76
N SER A 179 -18.93 -9.01 -0.56
CA SER A 179 -18.34 -9.63 0.62
C SER A 179 -17.56 -8.64 1.49
N GLN A 180 -17.58 -7.35 1.13
CA GLN A 180 -16.91 -6.24 1.82
C GLN A 180 -15.43 -6.55 2.12
N THR A 181 -14.73 -7.11 1.12
CA THR A 181 -13.39 -7.68 1.27
C THR A 181 -12.44 -7.08 0.24
N VAL A 182 -11.21 -6.77 0.67
CA VAL A 182 -10.08 -6.63 -0.25
C VAL A 182 -9.23 -7.88 -0.18
N GLU A 183 -9.04 -8.55 -1.30
CA GLU A 183 -8.21 -9.75 -1.43
C GLU A 183 -6.81 -9.37 -1.92
N LEU A 184 -5.78 -9.85 -1.23
CA LEU A 184 -4.38 -9.72 -1.62
C LEU A 184 -3.82 -11.12 -1.88
N HIS A 185 -3.46 -11.39 -3.14
CA HIS A 185 -2.86 -12.67 -3.53
C HIS A 185 -1.36 -12.51 -3.76
N PHE A 186 -0.58 -13.29 -3.04
CA PHE A 186 0.86 -13.33 -3.14
C PHE A 186 1.35 -14.64 -3.74
N LYS A 187 2.34 -14.56 -4.63
CA LYS A 187 3.07 -15.69 -5.18
C LYS A 187 4.54 -15.52 -4.84
N ILE A 188 5.05 -16.34 -3.91
CA ILE A 188 6.41 -16.22 -3.41
C ILE A 188 7.30 -17.31 -4.00
N PRO A 189 8.35 -16.94 -4.76
CA PRO A 189 9.31 -17.91 -5.23
C PRO A 189 10.18 -18.40 -4.06
N LYS A 190 10.44 -19.72 -4.03
CA LYS A 190 11.22 -20.40 -2.96
C LYS A 190 12.52 -19.67 -2.59
N GLU A 191 13.22 -19.12 -3.56
CA GLU A 191 14.50 -18.42 -3.35
C GLU A 191 14.42 -17.21 -2.41
N PHE A 192 13.26 -16.55 -2.31
CA PHE A 192 13.05 -15.43 -1.36
C PHE A 192 12.76 -15.89 0.06
N LEU A 193 12.52 -17.20 0.28
CA LEU A 193 12.33 -17.79 1.60
C LEU A 193 13.66 -18.22 2.22
N LEU A 194 14.68 -18.45 1.40
CA LEU A 194 15.94 -19.07 1.83
C LEU A 194 16.90 -18.08 2.51
N ASN A 195 16.73 -16.78 2.27
CA ASN A 195 17.65 -15.76 2.75
C ASN A 195 16.89 -14.51 3.18
N LYS A 196 17.51 -13.72 4.06
CA LYS A 196 17.05 -12.36 4.32
C LYS A 196 17.38 -11.45 3.12
N LEU A 197 16.53 -10.47 2.90
CA LEU A 197 16.68 -9.43 1.89
C LEU A 197 17.00 -8.11 2.59
N GLY A 198 17.83 -7.28 1.96
CA GLY A 198 18.18 -6.00 2.56
C GLY A 198 17.03 -4.98 2.54
N LYS A 199 16.96 -4.21 3.63
CA LYS A 199 15.98 -3.16 3.94
C LYS A 199 16.71 -1.99 4.60
N GLY A 200 17.12 -0.99 3.82
CA GLY A 200 17.96 0.11 4.30
C GLY A 200 19.30 -0.41 4.83
N LYS A 201 19.50 -0.32 6.14
CA LYS A 201 20.72 -0.77 6.86
C LYS A 201 20.55 -2.12 7.57
N SER A 202 19.39 -2.76 7.46
CA SER A 202 19.09 -4.05 8.06
C SER A 202 18.74 -5.08 6.99
N GLU A 203 18.56 -6.34 7.39
CA GLU A 203 18.05 -7.41 6.54
C GLU A 203 16.86 -8.08 7.24
N VAL A 204 15.83 -8.43 6.47
CA VAL A 204 14.58 -9.01 6.96
C VAL A 204 14.13 -10.17 6.06
N TYR A 205 13.31 -11.08 6.59
CA TYR A 205 12.66 -12.07 5.73
C TYR A 205 11.50 -11.46 4.98
N LEU A 206 11.26 -11.92 3.74
CA LEU A 206 10.16 -11.44 2.91
C LEU A 206 8.80 -11.63 3.59
N LEU A 207 8.59 -12.79 4.21
CA LEU A 207 7.33 -13.11 4.88
C LEU A 207 7.02 -12.15 6.03
N ASP A 208 8.04 -11.76 6.81
CA ASP A 208 7.87 -10.83 7.92
C ASP A 208 7.56 -9.40 7.42
N GLU A 209 8.22 -8.94 6.35
CA GLU A 209 7.85 -7.66 5.68
C GLU A 209 6.41 -7.70 5.16
N LEU A 210 6.01 -8.81 4.53
CA LEU A 210 4.67 -8.97 4.00
C LEU A 210 3.64 -8.77 5.11
N TYR A 211 3.83 -9.39 6.27
CA TYR A 211 2.98 -9.21 7.44
C TYR A 211 2.92 -7.74 7.91
N GLU A 212 4.05 -7.04 7.99
CA GLU A 212 4.08 -5.61 8.31
C GLU A 212 3.25 -4.78 7.31
N ARG A 213 3.36 -5.10 6.01
CA ARG A 213 2.67 -4.41 4.92
C ARG A 213 1.16 -4.63 4.93
N VAL A 214 0.72 -5.88 5.06
CA VAL A 214 -0.73 -6.18 5.10
C VAL A 214 -1.39 -5.64 6.37
N LEU A 215 -0.67 -5.59 7.50
CA LEU A 215 -1.12 -4.88 8.71
C LEU A 215 -1.27 -3.38 8.46
N LYS A 216 -0.33 -2.76 7.72
CA LYS A 216 -0.44 -1.36 7.34
C LYS A 216 -1.67 -1.12 6.46
N VAL A 217 -1.90 -1.95 5.44
CA VAL A 217 -3.12 -1.91 4.60
C VAL A 217 -4.38 -2.00 5.47
N HIS A 218 -4.44 -2.95 6.41
CA HIS A 218 -5.58 -3.11 7.30
C HIS A 218 -5.82 -1.89 8.21
N ASN A 219 -4.74 -1.30 8.75
CA ASN A 219 -4.84 -0.08 9.56
C ASN A 219 -5.32 1.13 8.74
N GLU A 220 -4.85 1.27 7.51
CA GLU A 220 -5.30 2.31 6.59
C GLU A 220 -6.77 2.10 6.20
N ARG A 221 -7.23 0.86 5.99
CA ARG A 221 -8.65 0.51 5.81
C ARG A 221 -9.49 0.98 7.01
N ILE A 222 -9.11 0.62 8.23
CA ILE A 222 -9.81 1.05 9.45
C ILE A 222 -9.86 2.57 9.52
N TYR A 223 -8.73 3.23 9.26
CA TYR A 223 -8.63 4.68 9.33
C TYR A 223 -9.55 5.37 8.31
N CYS A 224 -9.46 4.97 7.05
CA CYS A 224 -10.19 5.56 5.94
C CYS A 224 -11.71 5.27 6.03
N SER A 225 -12.09 4.11 6.55
CA SER A 225 -13.51 3.73 6.77
C SER A 225 -14.30 4.70 7.66
N LYS A 226 -13.60 5.45 8.52
CA LYS A 226 -14.23 6.48 9.36
C LYS A 226 -14.77 7.66 8.56
N PHE A 227 -14.28 7.88 7.35
CA PHE A 227 -14.65 9.03 6.52
C PHE A 227 -15.62 8.68 5.40
N TRP A 228 -15.59 7.46 4.86
CA TRP A 228 -16.50 6.99 3.80
C TRP A 228 -17.64 6.10 4.30
N LYS A 229 -17.85 5.98 5.62
CA LYS A 229 -18.81 5.05 6.24
C LYS A 229 -20.18 5.05 5.56
N GLY A 230 -20.66 3.86 5.16
CA GLY A 230 -21.95 3.68 4.48
C GLY A 230 -21.98 4.13 3.01
N LEU A 231 -20.84 4.60 2.49
CA LEU A 231 -20.63 4.91 1.07
C LEU A 231 -19.77 3.83 0.41
N ILE A 232 -18.72 3.40 1.11
CA ILE A 232 -17.82 2.30 0.72
C ILE A 232 -17.71 1.37 1.93
N ASP A 233 -18.16 0.12 1.81
CA ASP A 233 -18.19 -0.81 2.93
C ASP A 233 -17.15 -1.92 2.67
N ILE A 234 -16.03 -1.84 3.40
CA ILE A 234 -14.92 -2.81 3.36
C ILE A 234 -14.56 -3.15 4.80
N ASP A 235 -14.90 -4.37 5.21
CA ASP A 235 -14.79 -4.85 6.58
C ASP A 235 -13.48 -5.59 6.85
N LYS A 236 -12.91 -6.23 5.83
CA LYS A 236 -11.76 -7.11 6.00
C LYS A 236 -10.79 -7.08 4.84
N ILE A 237 -9.54 -7.43 5.16
CA ILE A 237 -8.49 -7.75 4.20
C ILE A 237 -8.28 -9.26 4.27
N TRP A 238 -8.44 -9.96 3.15
CA TRP A 238 -8.17 -11.38 3.03
C TRP A 238 -6.86 -11.58 2.27
N ILE A 239 -6.02 -12.49 2.74
CA ILE A 239 -4.68 -12.71 2.21
C ILE A 239 -4.51 -14.19 1.88
N GLN A 240 -3.96 -14.46 0.69
CA GLN A 240 -3.47 -15.79 0.30
C GLN A 240 -2.01 -15.67 -0.15
N ILE A 241 -1.19 -16.62 0.30
CA ILE A 241 0.22 -16.73 -0.06
C ILE A 241 0.45 -18.12 -0.62
N GLU A 242 0.75 -18.18 -1.91
CA GLU A 242 1.13 -19.40 -2.63
C GLU A 242 2.66 -19.43 -2.78
N PHE A 243 3.25 -20.61 -2.60
CA PHE A 243 4.70 -20.79 -2.70
C PHE A 243 5.04 -21.65 -3.91
N TYR A 244 6.02 -21.20 -4.71
CA TYR A 244 6.37 -21.90 -5.94
C TYR A 244 7.88 -21.96 -6.19
N THR A 245 8.31 -22.98 -6.93
CA THR A 245 9.69 -23.06 -7.43
C THR A 245 9.73 -22.43 -8.81
N ARG A 246 10.65 -21.49 -9.04
CA ARG A 246 10.89 -21.00 -10.41
C ARG A 246 11.68 -22.04 -11.18
N HIS A 247 11.21 -22.41 -12.37
CA HIS A 247 11.91 -23.33 -13.25
C HIS A 247 12.85 -22.55 -14.17
N GLU A 248 14.11 -22.97 -14.19
CA GLU A 248 15.05 -22.50 -15.22
C GLU A 248 14.80 -23.28 -16.53
N PRO A 249 15.01 -22.64 -17.69
CA PRO A 249 15.01 -23.35 -18.96
C PRO A 249 15.98 -24.53 -18.91
N ASN A 250 15.54 -25.70 -19.38
CA ASN A 250 16.33 -26.94 -19.49
C ASN A 250 16.66 -27.68 -18.17
N LYS A 251 16.01 -27.35 -17.04
CA LYS A 251 16.03 -28.23 -15.84
C LYS A 251 14.88 -29.24 -15.87
N THR A 252 15.19 -30.49 -15.54
CA THR A 252 14.17 -31.52 -15.32
C THR A 252 13.32 -31.14 -14.11
N ILE A 253 12.01 -30.98 -14.33
CA ILE A 253 11.02 -30.70 -13.29
C ILE A 253 10.74 -32.00 -12.52
N LYS A 254 10.75 -31.93 -11.19
CA LYS A 254 10.38 -33.03 -10.29
C LYS A 254 9.07 -32.71 -9.58
N GLU A 255 8.34 -33.73 -9.14
CA GLU A 255 7.11 -33.56 -8.36
C GLU A 255 7.34 -32.68 -7.11
N SER A 256 8.49 -32.85 -6.46
CA SER A 256 8.91 -32.04 -5.30
C SER A 256 9.13 -30.56 -5.61
N ASP A 257 9.17 -30.15 -6.88
CA ASP A 257 9.33 -28.75 -7.26
C ASP A 257 7.98 -27.99 -7.22
N PHE A 258 6.85 -28.71 -7.26
CA PHE A 258 5.49 -28.13 -7.23
C PHE A 258 4.99 -27.82 -5.82
N THR A 259 5.54 -28.44 -4.78
CA THR A 259 5.12 -28.23 -3.39
C THR A 259 6.29 -27.69 -2.57
N VAL A 260 6.38 -26.37 -2.47
CA VAL A 260 7.41 -25.70 -1.64
C VAL A 260 7.00 -25.68 -0.17
N HIS A 261 5.74 -25.32 0.08
CA HIS A 261 5.09 -25.25 1.39
C HIS A 261 3.58 -25.17 1.14
N ASP A 262 2.76 -25.59 2.10
CA ASP A 262 1.31 -25.42 2.01
C ASP A 262 0.93 -23.93 1.92
N ASP A 263 -0.14 -23.61 1.19
CA ASP A 263 -0.58 -22.23 1.06
C ASP A 263 -0.98 -21.65 2.42
N ILE A 264 -0.65 -20.39 2.64
CA ILE A 264 -1.07 -19.66 3.83
C ILE A 264 -2.25 -18.76 3.47
N THR A 265 -3.35 -18.90 4.19
CA THR A 265 -4.52 -18.04 4.06
C THR A 265 -4.93 -17.50 5.41
N PHE A 266 -5.19 -16.20 5.50
CA PHE A 266 -5.66 -15.55 6.72
C PHE A 266 -6.46 -14.28 6.42
N THR A 267 -7.18 -13.79 7.42
CA THR A 267 -8.03 -12.59 7.30
C THR A 267 -7.74 -11.61 8.42
N LEU A 268 -7.55 -10.35 8.06
CA LEU A 268 -7.51 -9.22 8.98
C LEU A 268 -8.87 -8.53 8.99
N GLN A 269 -9.58 -8.64 10.10
CA GLN A 269 -10.88 -8.02 10.32
C GLN A 269 -10.93 -7.37 11.70
N ASP A 270 -11.72 -6.30 11.83
CA ASP A 270 -11.98 -5.71 13.14
C ASP A 270 -12.87 -6.68 13.93
N ASN A 271 -12.42 -7.13 15.11
CA ASN A 271 -13.21 -8.00 15.98
C ASN A 271 -14.17 -7.22 16.88
N GLN A 272 -14.42 -5.94 16.56
CA GLN A 272 -15.35 -5.02 17.23
C GLN A 272 -15.00 -4.72 18.69
N TYR A 273 -13.85 -5.22 19.17
CA TYR A 273 -13.35 -4.97 20.52
C TYR A 273 -12.06 -4.16 20.43
N PRO A 274 -11.92 -3.04 21.17
CA PRO A 274 -10.75 -2.19 21.07
C PRO A 274 -9.50 -2.91 21.62
N ASN A 275 -8.80 -3.63 20.75
CA ASN A 275 -7.50 -4.21 21.05
C ASN A 275 -6.42 -3.37 20.36
N ILE A 276 -5.75 -2.54 21.16
CA ILE A 276 -4.97 -1.38 20.68
C ILE A 276 -3.56 -1.77 20.20
N SER A 277 -3.13 -3.02 20.37
CA SER A 277 -1.76 -3.43 20.03
C SER A 277 -1.67 -4.94 19.82
N GLY A 278 -2.14 -5.41 18.67
CA GLY A 278 -1.89 -6.77 18.23
C GLY A 278 -0.77 -6.82 17.20
N ASP A 279 0.17 -7.73 17.35
CA ASP A 279 0.95 -8.21 16.20
C ASP A 279 0.03 -9.07 15.29
N ILE A 280 0.49 -9.42 14.09
CA ILE A 280 -0.32 -10.18 13.15
C ILE A 280 -0.75 -11.55 13.71
N PHE A 281 0.09 -12.19 14.52
CA PHE A 281 -0.13 -13.53 15.08
C PHE A 281 -1.17 -13.52 16.21
N SER A 282 -1.34 -12.38 16.88
CA SER A 282 -2.42 -12.17 17.86
C SER A 282 -3.77 -11.92 17.19
N MET A 283 -3.76 -11.38 15.95
CA MET A 283 -4.96 -11.12 15.16
C MET A 283 -5.39 -12.35 14.35
N CYS A 284 -4.44 -13.18 13.92
CA CYS A 284 -4.66 -14.33 13.06
C CYS A 284 -4.06 -15.58 13.71
N SER A 285 -4.91 -16.34 14.41
CA SER A 285 -4.53 -17.58 15.09
C SER A 285 -4.06 -18.68 14.13
N GLU A 286 -4.48 -18.59 12.87
CA GLU A 286 -4.18 -19.47 11.74
C GLU A 286 -2.72 -19.37 11.31
N LEU A 287 -2.02 -18.28 11.68
CA LEU A 287 -0.60 -18.08 11.39
C LEU A 287 0.31 -18.84 12.38
N LYS A 288 -0.05 -20.09 12.69
CA LYS A 288 0.70 -20.99 13.57
C LYS A 288 0.84 -22.38 12.96
N TYR A 289 2.01 -22.96 13.12
CA TYR A 289 2.25 -24.37 12.82
C TYR A 289 1.54 -25.28 13.84
N PRO A 290 1.35 -26.58 13.53
CA PRO A 290 0.78 -27.55 14.47
C PRO A 290 1.54 -27.67 15.79
N ASP A 291 2.84 -27.33 15.83
CA ASP A 291 3.66 -27.31 17.04
C ASP A 291 3.46 -26.03 17.89
N GLY A 292 2.56 -25.13 17.47
CA GLY A 292 2.20 -23.90 18.15
C GLY A 292 3.10 -22.71 17.83
N LYS A 293 4.18 -22.88 17.04
CA LYS A 293 5.05 -21.78 16.64
C LYS A 293 4.41 -20.90 15.58
N ASN A 294 4.67 -19.60 15.66
CA ASN A 294 4.22 -18.65 14.66
C ASN A 294 4.89 -18.92 13.29
N ILE A 295 4.14 -18.73 12.21
CA ILE A 295 4.64 -18.88 10.83
C ILE A 295 5.45 -17.63 10.44
N THR A 296 6.65 -17.49 11.00
CA THR A 296 7.62 -16.43 10.68
C THR A 296 8.56 -16.85 9.56
N GLY A 297 9.27 -15.90 8.94
CA GLY A 297 10.29 -16.21 7.94
C GLY A 297 11.38 -17.16 8.46
N GLU A 298 11.80 -16.99 9.71
CA GLU A 298 12.78 -17.86 10.36
C GLU A 298 12.26 -19.30 10.56
N ASN A 299 11.04 -19.45 11.06
CA ASN A 299 10.46 -20.77 11.30
C ASN A 299 10.17 -21.50 9.98
N LEU A 300 9.73 -20.77 8.95
CA LEU A 300 9.55 -21.31 7.60
C LEU A 300 10.89 -21.80 7.01
N LEU A 301 11.96 -21.01 7.13
CA LEU A 301 13.30 -21.44 6.70
C LEU A 301 13.75 -22.73 7.39
N ASN A 302 13.51 -22.85 8.70
CA ASN A 302 13.85 -24.04 9.46
C ASN A 302 13.09 -25.29 9.01
N ILE A 303 11.88 -25.15 8.47
CA ILE A 303 11.10 -26.25 7.89
C ILE A 303 11.64 -26.62 6.51
N LEU A 304 11.94 -25.62 5.67
CA LEU A 304 12.48 -25.83 4.32
C LEU A 304 13.87 -26.49 4.30
N ASN A 305 14.64 -26.36 5.39
CA ASN A 305 15.96 -26.95 5.54
C ASN A 305 15.96 -28.38 6.14
N LYS A 306 14.79 -28.91 6.54
CA LYS A 306 14.63 -30.30 7.00
C LYS A 306 14.36 -31.24 5.84
#